data_AF-A0A1X6N7T1-F1
#
_entry.id   AF-A0A1X6N7T1-F1
#
_cell.length_a   1.000
_cell.length_b   1.000
_cell.length_c   1.000
_cell.angle_alpha   90.00
_cell.angle_beta   90.00
_cell.angle_gamma   90.00
#
_symmetry.space_group_name_H-M   'P 1'
#
loop_
_entity.id
_entity.type
_entity.pdbx_description
1 polymer ?
#
loop_
_entity_poly.entity_id
_entity_poly.type
_entity_poly.pdbx_seq_one_letter_code
_entity_poly.pdbx_strand_id
1 'polypeptide(L)'
;MSRFVRASKYRHVFGQQGKKEYGLDNIKVSNSAWDTNVVAASARYISINWNASGGGAFAILPLPSPFEPLPLGFPSKLPDLIPLARSHSAP
;
A
#
# COMPACT_ATOMS: atom_id res chain seq x y z
N MET A 1 -44.94 -1.03 19.34
CA MET A 1 -44.15 0.10 18.81
C MET A 1 -42.94 -0.45 18.08
N SER A 2 -43.05 -0.64 16.76
CA SER A 2 -41.90 -1.00 15.93
C SER A 2 -40.94 0.18 15.92
N ARG A 3 -39.84 0.07 16.66
CA ARG A 3 -38.78 1.07 16.68
C ARG A 3 -38.13 1.06 15.30
N PHE A 4 -38.55 1.99 14.43
CA PHE A 4 -37.93 2.23 13.13
C PHE A 4 -36.42 2.36 13.34
N VAL A 5 -35.68 1.34 12.92
CA VAL A 5 -34.21 1.35 12.99
C VAL A 5 -33.75 2.39 11.96
N ARG A 6 -33.05 3.46 12.40
CA ARG A 6 -32.57 4.55 11.54
C ARG A 6 -32.05 4.01 10.21
N ALA A 7 -32.77 4.27 9.11
CA ALA A 7 -32.39 3.79 7.80
C ALA A 7 -30.96 4.25 7.47
N SER A 8 -30.10 3.29 7.13
CA SER A 8 -28.74 3.54 6.69
C SER A 8 -28.42 2.59 5.54
N LYS A 9 -27.96 3.15 4.42
CA LYS A 9 -27.47 2.35 3.28
C LYS A 9 -26.19 1.57 3.62
N TYR A 10 -25.52 1.94 4.71
CA TYR A 10 -24.26 1.35 5.13
C TYR A 10 -24.41 0.29 6.24
N ARG A 11 -25.64 -0.09 6.59
CA ARG A 11 -25.92 -1.01 7.71
C ARG A 11 -25.23 -2.37 7.59
N HIS A 12 -24.90 -2.78 6.37
CA HIS A 12 -24.28 -4.07 6.07
C HIS A 12 -22.91 -3.92 5.39
N VAL A 13 -22.23 -2.77 5.57
CA VAL A 13 -20.84 -2.62 5.11
C VAL A 13 -19.93 -3.41 6.04
N PHE A 14 -19.10 -4.26 5.45
CA PHE A 14 -18.03 -4.98 6.14
C PHE A 14 -16.78 -4.98 5.28
N GLY A 15 -15.61 -5.04 5.93
CA GLY A 15 -14.33 -5.18 5.24
C GLY A 15 -14.05 -6.65 4.88
N GLN A 16 -13.51 -6.88 3.70
CA GLN A 16 -13.00 -8.18 3.28
C GLN A 16 -11.50 -8.06 3.01
N GLN A 17 -10.69 -8.93 3.61
CA GLN A 17 -9.26 -8.96 3.34
C GLN A 17 -9.01 -9.43 1.90
N GLY A 18 -8.10 -8.75 1.20
CA GLY A 18 -7.63 -9.18 -0.12
C GLY A 18 -6.92 -10.52 -0.03
N LYS A 19 -7.04 -11.34 -1.08
CA LYS A 19 -6.23 -12.55 -1.22
C LYS A 19 -4.75 -12.18 -1.32
N LYS A 20 -3.88 -13.12 -0.94
CA LYS A 20 -2.43 -12.94 -0.99
C LYS A 20 -1.91 -12.61 -2.39
N GLU A 21 -2.53 -13.17 -3.44
CA GLU A 21 -2.21 -12.88 -4.84
C GLU A 21 -2.50 -11.43 -5.26
N TYR A 22 -3.34 -10.71 -4.51
CA TYR A 22 -3.65 -9.29 -4.71
C TYR A 22 -2.85 -8.38 -3.77
N GLY A 23 -1.78 -8.90 -3.18
CA GLY A 23 -0.88 -8.17 -2.30
C GLY A 23 0.55 -8.12 -2.86
N LEU A 24 1.38 -7.31 -2.20
CA LEU A 24 2.82 -7.30 -2.38
C LEU A 24 3.48 -7.87 -1.12
N ASP A 25 4.32 -8.88 -1.32
CA ASP A 25 5.10 -9.54 -0.28
C ASP A 25 6.54 -8.99 -0.25
N ASN A 26 7.22 -9.14 0.90
CA ASN A 26 8.60 -8.70 1.13
C ASN A 26 8.82 -7.16 1.02
N ILE A 27 7.79 -6.38 1.37
CA ILE A 27 7.93 -4.92 1.49
C ILE A 27 8.68 -4.59 2.78
N LYS A 28 9.75 -3.79 2.67
CA LYS A 28 10.51 -3.29 3.84
C LYS A 28 9.94 -1.93 4.27
N VAL A 29 8.77 -1.93 4.90
CA VAL A 29 8.10 -0.70 5.38
C VAL A 29 8.94 -0.01 6.45
N SER A 30 9.00 1.32 6.42
CA SER A 30 9.71 2.13 7.41
C SER A 30 9.21 1.88 8.84
N ASN A 31 10.14 1.80 9.80
CA ASN A 31 9.85 1.70 11.24
C ASN A 31 9.81 3.09 11.93
N SER A 32 9.78 4.17 11.17
CA SER A 32 9.74 5.52 11.72
C SER A 32 8.41 5.77 12.46
N ALA A 33 8.50 6.27 13.70
CA ALA A 33 7.35 6.63 14.51
C ALA A 33 6.90 8.06 14.17
N TRP A 34 6.21 8.22 13.05
CA TRP A 34 5.64 9.49 12.61
C TRP A 34 4.14 9.34 12.39
N ASP A 35 3.34 10.31 12.86
CA ASP A 35 1.87 10.27 12.81
C ASP A 35 1.32 10.64 11.42
N THR A 36 1.84 9.98 10.39
CA THR A 36 1.36 10.09 9.01
C THR A 36 1.21 8.71 8.38
N ASN A 37 0.37 8.62 7.35
CA ASN A 37 0.30 7.40 6.56
C ASN A 37 1.64 7.11 5.89
N VAL A 38 2.20 5.92 6.11
CA VAL A 38 3.43 5.44 5.44
C VAL A 38 3.17 4.95 4.02
N VAL A 39 1.91 4.98 3.58
CA VAL A 39 1.41 4.54 2.29
C VAL A 39 0.55 5.62 1.66
N ALA A 40 0.71 5.84 0.35
CA ALA A 40 -0.25 6.54 -0.49
C ALA A 40 -0.52 5.73 -1.75
N ALA A 41 -1.74 5.79 -2.28
CA ALA A 41 -2.15 5.02 -3.45
C ALA A 41 -2.87 5.90 -4.47
N SER A 42 -2.72 5.52 -5.74
CA SER A 42 -3.43 6.06 -6.90
C SER A 42 -4.20 4.93 -7.58
N ALA A 43 -4.79 5.18 -8.75
CA ALA A 43 -5.46 4.12 -9.52
C ALA A 43 -4.49 3.08 -10.12
N ARG A 44 -3.19 3.38 -10.22
CA ARG A 44 -2.20 2.53 -10.91
C ARG A 44 -0.95 2.22 -10.10
N TYR A 45 -0.64 3.03 -9.10
CA TYR A 45 0.59 2.93 -8.33
C TYR A 45 0.33 3.11 -6.83
N ILE A 46 1.19 2.51 -6.03
CA ILE A 46 1.26 2.66 -4.58
C ILE A 46 2.66 3.13 -4.20
N SER A 47 2.75 4.14 -3.33
CA SER A 47 4.00 4.62 -2.76
C SER A 47 4.10 4.22 -1.29
N ILE A 48 5.25 3.70 -0.89
CA ILE A 48 5.47 3.19 0.47
C ILE A 48 6.81 3.73 1.00
N ASN A 49 6.80 4.30 2.20
CA ASN A 49 8.03 4.70 2.88
C ASN A 49 8.87 3.47 3.20
N TRP A 50 10.12 3.47 2.74
CA TRP A 50 11.01 2.32 2.82
C TRP A 50 11.91 2.41 4.04
N ASN A 51 12.19 1.27 4.68
CA ASN A 51 13.16 1.17 5.75
C ASN A 51 14.57 1.23 5.15
N ALA A 52 15.13 2.44 5.08
CA ALA A 52 16.47 2.71 4.57
C ALA A 52 17.43 3.02 5.72
N SER A 53 18.70 2.60 5.57
CA SER A 53 19.76 2.84 6.57
C SER A 53 20.35 4.25 6.53
N GLY A 54 20.01 5.07 5.53
CA GLY A 54 20.53 6.43 5.37
C GLY A 54 19.61 7.32 4.54
N GLY A 55 19.26 8.49 5.10
CA GLY A 55 18.31 9.44 4.51
C GLY A 55 16.87 8.89 4.41
N GLY A 56 16.00 9.67 3.77
CA GLY A 56 14.63 9.24 3.43
C GLY A 56 14.59 8.50 2.10
N ALA A 57 13.79 7.43 2.03
CA ALA A 57 13.54 6.69 0.80
C ALA A 57 12.10 6.17 0.75
N PHE A 58 11.55 6.06 -0.45
CA PHE A 58 10.25 5.45 -0.69
C PHE A 58 10.24 4.65 -2.00
N ALA A 59 9.46 3.59 -2.03
CA ALA A 59 9.22 2.80 -3.22
C ALA A 59 7.98 3.33 -3.96
N ILE A 60 7.98 3.26 -5.29
CA ILE A 60 6.80 3.44 -6.14
C ILE A 60 6.60 2.13 -6.87
N LEU A 61 5.49 1.44 -6.58
CA LEU A 61 5.20 0.11 -7.10
C LEU A 61 3.88 0.13 -7.86
N PRO A 62 3.68 -0.73 -8.87
CA PRO A 62 2.37 -0.91 -9.47
C PRO A 62 1.34 -1.35 -8.40
N LEU A 63 0.13 -0.83 -8.48
CA LEU A 63 -0.95 -1.18 -7.57
C LEU A 63 -1.47 -2.59 -7.92
N PRO A 64 -1.41 -3.58 -7.01
CA PRO A 64 -2.06 -4.87 -7.22
C PRO A 64 -3.58 -4.70 -7.25
N SER A 65 -4.24 -5.47 -8.12
CA SER A 65 -5.69 -5.43 -8.31
C SER A 65 -6.23 -6.84 -8.53
N PRO A 66 -7.47 -7.14 -8.07
CA PRO A 66 -8.15 -8.37 -8.45
C PRO A 66 -8.65 -8.35 -9.91
N PHE A 67 -8.65 -7.18 -10.56
CA PHE A 67 -9.21 -7.00 -11.90
C PHE A 67 -8.14 -7.07 -13.00
N GLU A 68 -6.90 -6.73 -12.69
CA GLU A 68 -5.80 -6.67 -13.66
C GLU A 68 -4.53 -7.27 -13.04
N PRO A 69 -3.77 -8.09 -13.79
CA PRO A 69 -2.48 -8.58 -13.33
C PRO A 69 -1.48 -7.42 -13.22
N LEU A 70 -0.45 -7.59 -12.40
CA LEU A 70 0.64 -6.64 -12.31
C LEU A 70 1.32 -6.45 -13.69
N PRO A 71 1.65 -5.21 -14.08
CA PRO A 71 2.19 -4.93 -15.40
C PRO A 71 3.55 -5.58 -15.61
N LEU A 72 3.87 -5.93 -16.86
CA LEU A 72 5.20 -6.41 -17.27
C LEU A 72 5.69 -7.67 -16.52
N GLY A 73 4.77 -8.50 -15.99
CA GLY A 73 5.13 -9.67 -15.20
C GLY A 73 5.80 -9.32 -13.87
N PHE A 74 5.55 -8.12 -13.34
CA PHE A 74 6.12 -7.68 -12.07
C PHE A 74 5.73 -8.64 -10.94
N PRO A 75 6.69 -9.12 -10.13
CA PRO A 75 6.44 -10.16 -9.15
C PRO A 75 5.62 -9.63 -7.97
N SER A 76 4.68 -10.42 -7.47
CA SER A 76 3.96 -10.11 -6.23
C SER A 76 4.87 -10.16 -5.01
N LYS A 77 5.91 -11.00 -5.02
CA LYS A 77 6.97 -11.01 -4.00
C LYS A 77 8.15 -10.18 -4.47
N LEU A 78 8.43 -9.09 -3.77
CA LEU A 78 9.51 -8.18 -4.13
C LEU A 78 10.88 -8.81 -3.87
N PRO A 79 11.89 -8.54 -4.73
CA PRO A 79 13.28 -8.86 -4.42
C PRO A 79 13.78 -7.98 -3.26
N ASP A 80 14.88 -8.39 -2.62
CA ASP A 80 15.43 -7.67 -1.46
C ASP A 80 15.95 -6.28 -1.80
N LEU A 81 16.33 -6.07 -3.06
CA LEU A 81 16.84 -4.83 -3.61
C LEU A 81 15.92 -4.41 -4.76
N ILE A 82 15.29 -3.26 -4.59
CA ILE A 82 14.49 -2.59 -5.61
C ILE A 82 14.98 -1.15 -5.78
N PRO A 83 14.74 -0.52 -6.94
CA PRO A 83 14.97 0.91 -7.09
C PRO A 83 14.05 1.68 -6.13
N LEU A 84 14.62 2.65 -5.42
CA LEU A 84 13.92 3.52 -4.47
C LEU A 84 14.10 4.98 -4.89
N ALA A 85 13.03 5.76 -4.76
CA ALA A 85 13.15 7.20 -4.77
C ALA A 85 13.81 7.64 -3.46
N ARG A 86 14.84 8.48 -3.56
CA ARG A 86 15.59 9.01 -2.41
C ARG A 86 15.23 10.47 -2.21
N SER A 87 14.96 10.86 -0.97
CA SER A 87 14.55 12.21 -0.62
C SER A 87 15.64 12.98 0.12
N HIS A 88 16.91 12.78 -0.23
CA HIS A 88 18.01 13.58 0.29
C HIS A 88 18.95 14.04 -0.82
N SER A 89 19.07 15.35 -0.97
CA SER A 89 20.28 16.00 -1.45
C SER A 89 20.98 16.50 -0.18
N ALA A 90 22.05 15.83 0.25
CA ALA A 90 23.03 16.58 1.03
C ALA A 90 23.68 17.57 0.04
N PRO A 91 23.92 18.84 0.40
CA PRO A 91 24.90 19.64 -0.32
C PRO A 91 26.29 18.98 -0.25
#